data_AF-A0A9Q9EK42-F1
#
_entry.id   AF-A0A9Q9EK42-F1
#
_cell.length_a   1.000
_cell.length_b   1.000
_cell.length_c   1.000
_cell.angle_alpha   90.00
_cell.angle_beta   90.00
_cell.angle_gamma   90.00
#
_symmetry.space_group_name_H-M   'P 1'
#
loop_
_entity.id
_entity.type
_entity.pdbx_description
1 polymer ?
#
loop_
_entity_poly.entity_id
_entity_poly.type
_entity_poly.pdbx_seq_one_letter_code
_entity_poly.pdbx_strand_id
1 'polypeptide(L)' 'MSLWQSYRNLPQKTRLLVGSGIMAWGAIGLFISDKAEQAFGLTPTEQDKEKLQDAIPKIQFVDKEK' A
#
# COMPACT_ATOMS: atom_id res chain seq x y z
N MET A 1 25.44 0.58 -23.01
CA MET A 1 24.93 1.66 -22.14
C MET A 1 24.07 1.02 -21.06
N SER A 2 24.32 1.28 -19.76
CA SER A 2 23.39 0.80 -18.73
C SER A 2 22.15 1.71 -18.66
N LEU A 3 21.04 1.18 -18.16
CA LEU A 3 19.82 1.97 -17.92
C LEU A 3 20.10 3.16 -16.98
N TRP A 4 21.01 2.96 -16.01
CA TRP A 4 21.45 4.00 -15.10
C TRP A 4 22.17 5.15 -15.81
N GLN A 5 23.10 4.85 -16.72
CA GLN A 5 23.76 5.91 -17.51
C GLN A 5 22.77 6.64 -18.42
N SER A 6 21.82 5.92 -19.02
CA SER A 6 20.82 6.52 -19.89
C SER A 6 19.93 7.52 -19.12
N TYR A 7 19.47 7.14 -17.93
CA TYR A 7 18.72 8.04 -17.04
C TYR A 7 19.54 9.27 -16.62
N ARG A 8 20.83 9.06 -16.30
CA ARG A 8 21.75 10.11 -15.87
C ARG A 8 22.24 11.02 -17.01
N ASN A 9 21.95 10.68 -18.26
CA ASN A 9 22.21 11.51 -19.43
C ASN A 9 20.98 12.34 -19.86
N LEU A 10 19.79 12.09 -19.28
CA LEU A 10 18.59 12.86 -19.60
C LEU A 10 18.66 14.30 -19.05
N PRO A 11 18.02 15.29 -19.70
CA PRO A 11 17.84 16.62 -19.15
C PRO A 11 17.06 16.59 -17.81
N GLN A 12 17.37 17.51 -16.90
CA GLN A 12 16.76 17.57 -15.56
C GLN A 12 15.23 17.64 -15.59
N LYS A 13 14.66 18.40 -16.54
CA LYS A 13 13.20 18.48 -16.75
C LYS A 13 12.59 17.12 -17.11
N THR A 14 13.24 16.37 -17.98
CA THR A 14 12.77 15.04 -18.40
C THR A 14 12.83 14.03 -17.26
N ARG A 15 13.86 14.10 -16.40
CA ARG A 15 13.93 13.23 -15.20
C ARG A 15 12.78 13.50 -14.23
N LEU A 16 12.45 14.78 -14.00
CA LEU A 16 11.30 15.14 -13.16
C LEU A 16 9.99 14.66 -13.77
N LEU A 17 9.83 14.74 -15.09
CA LEU A 17 8.64 14.25 -15.79
C LEU A 17 8.51 12.73 -15.69
N VAL A 18 9.60 11.99 -15.91
CA VAL A 18 9.62 10.52 -15.75
C VAL A 18 9.33 10.12 -14.30
N GLY A 19 9.98 10.76 -13.33
CA GLY A 19 9.77 10.48 -11.91
C GLY A 19 8.33 10.77 -11.47
N SER A 20 7.77 11.92 -11.89
CA SER A 20 6.37 12.26 -11.59
C SER A 20 5.39 11.32 -12.28
N GLY A 21 5.66 10.87 -13.50
CA GLY A 21 4.84 9.86 -14.18
C GLY A 21 4.79 8.53 -13.42
N ILE A 22 5.93 8.05 -12.93
CA ILE A 22 6.00 6.82 -12.11
C ILE A 22 5.23 7.01 -10.79
N MET A 23 5.42 8.14 -10.11
CA MET A 23 4.71 8.43 -8.87
C MET A 23 3.19 8.54 -9.08
N ALA A 24 2.75 9.22 -10.15
CA ALA A 24 1.34 9.34 -10.49
C ALA A 24 0.73 7.97 -10.82
N TRP A 25 1.44 7.12 -11.56
CA TRP A 25 0.98 5.76 -11.84
C TRP A 25 0.86 4.92 -10.56
N GLY A 26 1.82 5.02 -9.65
CA GLY A 26 1.75 4.38 -8.33
C GLY A 26 0.56 4.86 -7.51
N ALA A 27 0.32 6.18 -7.46
CA ALA A 27 -0.82 6.76 -6.75
C ALA A 27 -2.17 6.32 -7.34
N ILE A 28 -2.27 6.23 -8.67
CA ILE A 28 -3.45 5.68 -9.34
C ILE A 28 -3.64 4.21 -8.97
N GLY A 29 -2.58 3.40 -8.97
CA GLY A 29 -2.65 2.00 -8.57
C GLY A 29 -3.13 1.81 -7.13
N LEU A 30 -2.64 2.63 -6.20
CA LEU A 30 -3.11 2.63 -4.80
C LEU A 30 -4.58 3.03 -4.69
N PHE A 31 -5.01 4.06 -5.41
CA PHE A 31 -6.40 4.51 -5.38
C PHE A 31 -7.37 3.52 -6.03
N ILE A 32 -6.90 2.78 -7.04
CA ILE A 32 -7.67 1.70 -7.65
C ILE A 32 -7.74 0.49 -6.71
N SER A 33 -6.79 0.28 -5.79
CA SER A 33 -6.83 -0.86 -4.85
C SER A 33 -8.13 -0.93 -4.07
N ASP A 34 -8.54 0.17 -3.44
CA ASP A 34 -9.78 0.22 -2.63
C ASP A 34 -11.04 0.00 -3.49
N LYS A 35 -11.03 0.51 -4.73
CA LYS A 35 -12.13 0.30 -5.68
C LYS A 35 -12.15 -1.09 -6.29
N ALA A 36 -10.97 -1.68 -6.51
CA ALA A 36 -10.81 -3.03 -6.98
C ALA A 36 -11.29 -4.00 -5.90
N GLU A 37 -10.92 -3.80 -4.63
CA GLU A 37 -11.43 -4.61 -3.52
C GLU A 37 -12.97 -4.60 -3.44
N GLN A 38 -13.59 -3.45 -3.68
CA GLN A 38 -15.06 -3.35 -3.77
C GLN A 38 -15.64 -4.05 -5.01
N ALA A 39 -15.02 -3.88 -6.18
CA ALA A 39 -15.50 -4.48 -7.44
C ALA A 39 -15.26 -6.01 -7.51
N PHE A 40 -14.19 -6.51 -6.89
CA PHE A 40 -13.86 -7.93 -6.78
C PHE A 40 -14.57 -8.61 -5.60
N GLY A 41 -15.39 -7.89 -4.82
CA GLY A 41 -16.17 -8.46 -3.74
C GLY A 41 -15.33 -8.96 -2.56
N LEU A 42 -14.11 -8.45 -2.40
CA LEU A 42 -13.21 -8.74 -1.27
C LEU A 42 -13.53 -7.88 -0.05
N THR A 43 -14.69 -7.22 -0.04
CA THR A 43 -15.20 -6.52 1.13
C THR A 43 -15.47 -7.52 2.26
N PRO A 44 -14.82 -7.39 3.43
CA PRO A 44 -14.94 -8.37 4.49
C PRO A 44 -16.39 -8.49 4.96
N THR A 45 -16.96 -9.67 4.76
CA THR A 45 -18.31 -10.04 5.23
C THR A 45 -18.38 -10.00 6.76
N GLU A 46 -19.58 -9.83 7.32
CA GLU A 46 -19.74 -9.76 8.79
C GLU A 46 -19.16 -10.99 9.52
N GLN A 47 -19.17 -12.15 8.88
CA GLN A 47 -18.54 -13.37 9.38
C GLN A 47 -17.01 -13.30 9.51
N ASP A 48 -16.33 -12.54 8.65
CA ASP A 48 -14.87 -12.37 8.75
C ASP A 48 -14.49 -11.41 9.88
N LYS A 49 -15.36 -10.43 10.17
CA LYS A 49 -15.20 -9.56 11.35
C LYS A 49 -15.37 -10.33 12.66
N GLU A 50 -16.24 -11.34 12.67
CA GLU A 50 -16.46 -12.19 13.85
C GLU A 50 -15.26 -13.11 14.09
N LYS A 51 -14.74 -13.75 13.03
CA LYS A 51 -13.51 -14.57 13.12
C LYS A 51 -12.27 -13.75 13.51
N LEU A 52 -12.18 -12.50 13.06
CA LEU A 52 -11.11 -11.59 13.47
C LEU A 52 -11.22 -11.24 14.96
N GLN A 53 -12.42 -10.99 15.47
CA GLN A 53 -12.63 -10.74 16.91
C GLN A 53 -12.26 -11.94 17.77
N ASP A 54 -12.58 -13.15 17.33
CA ASP A 54 -12.19 -14.39 18.03
C ASP A 54 -10.68 -14.65 17.93
N ALA A 55 -10.03 -14.23 16.86
CA ALA A 55 -8.58 -14.42 16.66
C ALA A 55 -7.72 -13.36 17.37
N ILE A 56 -8.29 -12.24 17.83
CA ILE A 56 -7.53 -11.21 18.56
C ILE A 56 -7.20 -11.71 19.97
N PRO A 57 -5.92 -11.85 20.33
CA PRO A 57 -5.54 -12.29 21.66
C PRO A 57 -5.91 -11.23 22.70
N LYS A 58 -6.65 -11.63 23.74
CA LYS A 58 -6.96 -10.75 24.87
C LYS A 58 -5.70 -10.47 25.68
N ILE A 59 -5.16 -9.26 25.54
CA ILE A 59 -4.01 -8.80 26.32
C ILE A 59 -4.48 -8.49 27.73
N GLN A 60 -4.04 -9.29 28.71
CA GLN A 60 -4.21 -8.97 30.12
C GLN A 60 -2.93 -8.29 30.63
N PHE A 61 -3.07 -7.05 31.08
CA PHE A 61 -2.00 -6.34 31.76
C PHE A 61 -1.90 -6.89 33.18
N VAL A 62 -0.73 -7.44 33.53
CA VAL A 62 -0.41 -7.83 34.91
C VAL A 62 0.45 -6.70 35.49
N ASP A 63 -0.11 -5.98 36.46
CA ASP A 63 0.66 -4.99 37.21
C ASP A 63 1.72 -5.72 38.04
N LYS A 64 2.98 -5.32 37.88
CA LYS A 64 4.08 -5.83 38.71
C LYS A 64 3.98 -5.19 40.09
N GLU A 65 3.77 -6.02 41.12
CA GLU A 65 3.96 -5.61 42.50
C GLU A 65 5.42 -5.21 42.73
N LYS A 66 5.60 -4.08 43.42
CA LYS A 66 6.90 -3.41 43.69
C LYS A 66 7.77 -4.18 44.66
#